data_AF-A0A090M392-F1
#
_entry.id   AF-A0A090M392-F1
#
_cell.length_a   1.000
_cell.length_b   1.000
_cell.length_c   1.000
_cell.angle_alpha   90.00
_cell.angle_beta   90.00
_cell.angle_gamma   90.00
#
_symmetry.space_group_name_H-M   'P 1'
#
loop_
_entity.id
_entity.type
_entity.pdbx_description
1 polymer ?
#
loop_
_entity_poly.entity_id
_entity_poly.type
_entity_poly.pdbx_seq_one_letter_code
_entity_poly.pdbx_strand_id
1 'polypeptide(L)'
;MHEQADIILQNNTFYLLLVVDTIEQKQIEPKDFIGVDLDIVNIAVDSTGQVFSGAKVNGMRKRLARIRTKLQKKNTKSTKRLL
;
A
#
# COMPACT_ATOMS: atom_id res chain seq x y z
N MET A 1 9.39 32.88 -1.01
CA MET A 1 8.91 31.68 -1.72
C MET A 1 9.98 31.30 -2.72
N HIS A 2 10.71 30.22 -2.45
CA HIS A 2 11.66 29.67 -3.42
C HIS A 2 11.01 28.41 -3.98
N GLU A 3 10.59 28.48 -5.23
CA GLU A 3 10.21 27.31 -6.00
C GLU A 3 11.49 26.52 -6.27
N GLN A 4 11.80 25.58 -5.39
CA GLN A 4 12.95 24.70 -5.57
C GLN A 4 12.52 23.50 -6.42
N ALA A 5 13.28 23.29 -7.49
CA ALA A 5 13.17 22.12 -8.34
C ALA A 5 14.55 21.49 -8.50
N ASP A 6 14.67 20.23 -8.13
CA ASP A 6 15.90 19.46 -8.31
C ASP A 6 15.69 18.40 -9.39
N ILE A 7 16.64 18.30 -10.31
CA ILE A 7 16.69 17.20 -11.28
C ILE A 7 17.72 16.20 -10.79
N ILE A 8 17.33 14.93 -10.65
CA ILE A 8 18.23 13.85 -10.27
C ILE A 8 18.25 12.76 -11.34
N LEU A 9 19.41 12.10 -11.48
CA LEU A 9 19.58 10.92 -12.33
C LEU A 9 19.76 9.70 -11.43
N GLN A 10 18.83 8.75 -11.49
CA GLN A 10 18.89 7.50 -10.74
C GLN A 10 18.59 6.32 -11.66
N ASN A 11 19.46 5.31 -11.67
CA ASN A 11 19.32 4.13 -12.53
C ASN A 11 19.05 4.49 -14.00
N ASN A 12 19.85 5.41 -14.55
CA ASN A 12 19.71 5.91 -15.93
C ASN A 12 18.36 6.58 -16.25
N THR A 13 17.59 6.95 -15.22
CA THR A 13 16.28 7.62 -15.33
C THR A 13 16.34 8.98 -14.66
N PHE A 14 15.87 10.03 -15.36
CA PHE A 14 15.75 11.36 -14.78
C PHE A 14 14.45 11.49 -13.99
N TYR A 15 14.53 12.14 -12.83
CA TYR A 15 13.39 12.52 -11.99
C TYR A 15 13.45 14.02 -11.73
N LEU A 16 12.28 14.64 -11.71
CA LEU A 16 12.09 16.03 -11.30
C LEU A 16 11.44 16.03 -9.91
N LEU A 17 12.17 16.52 -8.91
CA LEU A 17 11.70 16.70 -7.55
C LEU A 17 11.24 18.15 -7.40
N LEU A 18 9.93 18.36 -7.34
CA LEU A 18 9.34 19.69 -7.24
C LEU A 18 8.87 19.93 -5.80
N VAL A 19 9.34 21.02 -5.19
CA VAL A 19 8.78 21.53 -3.95
C VAL A 19 7.63 22.46 -4.30
N VAL A 20 6.43 22.12 -3.83
CA VAL A 20 5.24 22.95 -4.01
C VAL A 20 4.76 23.46 -2.67
N ASP A 21 4.63 24.78 -2.56
CA ASP A 21 3.94 25.39 -1.43
C ASP A 21 2.46 25.04 -1.54
N THR A 22 1.93 24.40 -0.49
CA THR A 22 0.49 24.15 -0.37
C THR A 22 -0.10 25.11 0.64
N ILE A 23 -1.33 25.54 0.39
CA ILE A 23 -2.01 26.45 1.31
C ILE A 23 -2.19 25.71 2.64
N GLU A 24 -1.71 26.31 3.72
CA GLU A 24 -1.98 25.81 5.06
C GLU A 24 -3.49 25.79 5.30
N GLN A 25 -4.05 24.61 5.54
CA GLN A 25 -5.47 24.46 5.77
C GLN A 25 -5.82 25.06 7.13
N LYS A 26 -6.88 25.88 7.18
CA LYS A 26 -7.40 26.37 8.45
C LYS A 26 -7.80 25.19 9.33
N GLN A 27 -7.49 25.30 10.61
CA GLN A 27 -7.96 24.35 11.60
C GLN A 27 -9.50 24.31 11.57
N ILE A 28 -10.05 23.10 11.42
CA ILE A 28 -11.49 22.88 11.43
C ILE A 28 -11.94 22.55 12.85
N GLU A 29 -13.12 23.04 13.23
CA GLU A 29 -13.83 22.49 14.39
C GLU A 29 -14.61 21.25 13.93
N PRO A 30 -14.23 20.04 14.36
CA PRO A 30 -14.90 18.83 13.94
C PRO A 30 -16.32 18.79 14.52
N LYS A 31 -17.32 18.67 13.64
CA LYS A 31 -18.73 18.52 14.02
C LYS A 31 -19.10 17.09 14.38
N ASP A 32 -18.35 16.13 13.85
CA ASP A 32 -18.56 14.70 14.03
C ASP A 32 -17.27 13.92 13.73
N PHE A 33 -17.25 12.64 14.03
CA PHE A 33 -16.13 11.73 13.75
C PHE A 33 -16.62 10.39 13.21
N ILE A 34 -15.79 9.75 12.40
CA ILE A 34 -15.97 8.35 12.01
C ILE A 34 -14.87 7.53 12.68
N GLY A 35 -15.26 6.59 13.54
CA GLY A 35 -14.34 5.62 14.12
C GLY A 35 -14.03 4.54 13.09
N VAL A 36 -12.78 4.14 12.97
CA VAL A 36 -12.37 3.03 12.08
C VAL A 36 -11.50 2.08 12.87
N ASP A 37 -11.94 0.82 12.97
CA ASP A 37 -11.15 -0.29 13.49
C ASP A 37 -10.48 -1.05 12.33
N LEU A 38 -9.21 -1.44 12.49
CA LEU A 38 -8.40 -2.04 11.43
C LEU A 38 -7.88 -3.41 11.87
N ASP A 39 -8.14 -4.45 11.07
CA ASP A 39 -7.71 -5.81 11.35
C ASP A 39 -7.37 -6.60 10.05
N ILE A 40 -6.92 -7.86 10.19
CA ILE A 40 -6.56 -8.77 9.11
C ILE A 40 -7.78 -9.43 8.47
N VAL A 41 -8.82 -9.72 9.26
CA VAL A 41 -10.05 -10.37 8.76
C VAL A 41 -10.92 -9.35 8.04
N ASN A 42 -11.20 -8.23 8.72
CA ASN A 42 -11.85 -7.05 8.16
C ASN A 42 -10.82 -5.93 8.15
N ILE A 43 -10.41 -5.52 6.94
CA ILE A 43 -9.37 -4.50 6.75
C ILE A 43 -9.77 -3.21 7.46
N ALA A 44 -11.06 -2.87 7.37
CA ALA A 44 -11.63 -1.77 8.11
C ALA A 44 -13.08 -2.11 8.51
N VAL A 45 -13.49 -1.68 9.69
CA VAL A 45 -14.89 -1.57 10.08
C VAL A 45 -15.09 -0.16 10.62
N ASP A 46 -16.05 0.57 10.06
CA ASP A 46 -16.32 1.92 10.52
C ASP A 46 -17.48 1.96 11.53
N SER A 47 -17.58 3.08 12.26
CA SER A 47 -18.64 3.32 13.24
C SER A 47 -20.03 3.47 12.63
N THR A 48 -20.16 3.46 11.30
CA THR A 48 -21.45 3.38 10.59
C THR A 48 -21.89 1.94 10.33
N GLY A 49 -21.03 0.96 10.66
CA GLY A 49 -21.25 -0.46 10.45
C GLY A 49 -20.81 -0.96 9.07
N GLN A 50 -20.14 -0.14 8.27
CA GLN A 50 -19.59 -0.57 6.99
C GLN A 50 -18.39 -1.50 7.22
N VAL A 51 -18.39 -2.65 6.54
CA VAL A 51 -17.33 -3.65 6.65
C VAL A 51 -16.56 -3.75 5.34
N PHE A 52 -15.25 -3.53 5.44
CA PHE A 52 -14.30 -3.70 4.35
C PHE A 52 -13.55 -5.01 4.51
N SER A 53 -14.01 -6.07 3.86
CA SER A 53 -13.48 -7.43 4.05
C SER A 53 -12.05 -7.61 3.52
N GLY A 54 -11.22 -8.33 4.28
CA GLY A 54 -9.89 -8.80 3.86
C GLY A 54 -9.89 -10.07 3.00
N ALA A 55 -11.05 -10.64 2.67
CA ALA A 55 -11.16 -11.95 2.02
C ALA A 55 -10.36 -12.06 0.72
N LYS A 56 -10.39 -11.04 -0.14
CA LYS A 56 -9.63 -11.02 -1.41
C LYS A 56 -8.12 -11.09 -1.17
N VAL A 57 -7.62 -10.25 -0.26
CA VAL A 57 -6.19 -10.20 0.08
C VAL A 57 -5.74 -11.51 0.71
N ASN A 58 -6.51 -12.02 1.68
CA ASN A 58 -6.21 -13.28 2.36
C ASN A 58 -6.30 -14.48 1.41
N GLY A 59 -7.23 -14.47 0.45
CA GLY A 59 -7.32 -15.46 -0.62
C GLY A 59 -6.07 -15.47 -1.50
N MET A 60 -5.60 -14.29 -1.92
CA MET A 60 -4.37 -14.15 -2.69
C MET A 60 -3.14 -14.60 -1.91
N ARG A 61 -3.00 -14.22 -0.63
CA ARG A 61 -1.92 -14.68 0.26
C ARG A 61 -1.90 -16.20 0.36
N LYS A 62 -3.05 -16.83 0.63
CA LYS A 62 -3.18 -18.30 0.71
C LYS A 62 -2.82 -18.96 -0.63
N ARG A 63 -3.23 -18.41 -1.77
CA ARG A 63 -2.88 -18.92 -3.10
C ARG A 63 -1.37 -18.85 -3.35
N LEU A 64 -0.76 -17.70 -3.11
CA LEU A 64 0.68 -17.50 -3.30
C LEU A 64 1.50 -18.41 -2.38
N ALA A 65 1.10 -18.55 -1.11
CA ALA A 65 1.74 -19.47 -0.18
C ALA A 65 1.73 -20.92 -0.71
N ARG A 66 0.58 -21.39 -1.22
CA ARG A 66 0.48 -22.74 -1.82
C ARG A 66 1.37 -22.90 -3.05
N ILE A 67 1.41 -21.89 -3.94
CA ILE A 67 2.28 -21.91 -5.11
C ILE A 67 3.75 -21.98 -4.68
N ARG A 68 4.14 -21.13 -3.72
CA ARG A 68 5.49 -21.11 -3.16
C ARG A 68 5.89 -22.46 -2.57
N THR A 69 5.05 -23.08 -1.75
CA THR A 69 5.29 -24.42 -1.20
C THR A 69 5.49 -25.46 -2.30
N LYS A 70 4.66 -25.46 -3.35
CA LYS A 70 4.79 -26.40 -4.49
C LYS A 70 6.09 -26.20 -5.26
N LEU A 71 6.48 -24.95 -5.53
CA LEU A 71 7.72 -24.61 -6.23
C LEU A 71 8.95 -24.99 -5.40
N GLN A 72 8.94 -24.66 -4.10
CA GLN A 72 10.01 -25.01 -3.17
C GLN A 72 10.18 -26.53 -3.06
N LYS A 73 9.09 -27.31 -3.00
CA LYS A 73 9.14 -28.78 -2.98
C LYS A 73 9.80 -29.37 -4.23
N LYS A 74 9.62 -28.76 -5.40
CA LYS A 74 10.23 -29.22 -6.66
C LYS A 74 11.74 -28.92 -6.76
N ASN A 75 12.21 -27.84 -6.13
CA ASN A 75 13.63 -27.47 -6.00
C ASN A 75 14.47 -27.54 -7.30
N THR A 76 13.91 -27.09 -8.43
CA THR A 76 14.66 -27.04 -9.70
C THR A 76 15.25 -25.63 -9.90
N LYS A 77 16.25 -25.51 -10.80
CA LYS A 77 16.76 -24.18 -11.21
C LYS A 77 15.65 -23.27 -11.74
N SER A 78 14.65 -23.82 -12.43
CA SER A 78 13.52 -23.03 -12.96
C SER A 78 12.59 -22.53 -11.87
N THR A 79 12.29 -23.35 -10.85
CA THR A 79 11.39 -22.96 -9.75
C THR A 79 12.02 -21.87 -8.88
N LYS A 80 13.35 -21.83 -8.75
CA LYS A 80 14.07 -20.77 -8.02
C LYS A 80 14.05 -19.40 -8.69
N ARG A 81 13.80 -19.33 -10.00
CA ARG A 81 13.69 -18.05 -10.74
C ARG A 81 12.30 -17.39 -10.62
N LEU A 82 11.29 -18.19 -10.27
CA LEU A 82 9.90 -17.74 -10.14
C LEU A 82 9.54 -17.34 -8.69
N LEU A 83 10.36 -17.75 -7.72
CA LEU A 83 10.22 -17.43 -6.30
C LEU A 83 10.94 -16.13 -5.95
#